data_AF-A0AA37MPK5-F1
#
_entry.id   AF-A0AA37MPK5-F1
#
_cell.length_a   1.000
_cell.length_b   1.000
_cell.length_c   1.000
_cell.angle_alpha   90.00
_cell.angle_beta   90.00
_cell.angle_gamma   90.00
#
_symmetry.space_group_name_H-M   'P 1'
#
loop_
_entity.id
_entity.type
_entity.pdbx_description
1 polymer ?
#
loop_
_entity_poly.entity_id
_entity_poly.type
_entity_poly.pdbx_seq_one_letter_code
_entity_poly.pdbx_strand_id
1 'polypeptide(L)'
;MSLAKKIETLKFQLDSFVVGNTALVQMADIVKNEWNMEEDSTLVVKDARRAELNRVLHSTRAFDTGLRIFLDKFGARTDTSHSITEYVRDLQRNAAGFKQLSGDVATRIKDEVTNKRNTYCHASGTFPTKHEADFVISRILEYYTLVLGLEK
;
A
#
# COMPACT_ATOMS: atom_id res chain seq x y z
N MET A 1 1.75 -12.81 14.23
CA MET A 1 0.47 -12.66 13.50
C MET A 1 0.75 -12.91 12.02
N SER A 2 -0.05 -13.74 11.34
CA SER A 2 0.14 -14.06 9.91
C SER A 2 -0.17 -12.87 8.99
N LEU A 3 0.33 -12.90 7.74
CA LEU A 3 0.03 -11.89 6.72
C LEU A 3 -1.48 -11.79 6.44
N ALA A 4 -2.15 -12.93 6.22
CA ALA A 4 -3.60 -12.95 6.00
C ALA A 4 -4.39 -12.23 7.11
N LYS A 5 -4.04 -12.47 8.38
CA LYS A 5 -4.71 -11.80 9.50
C LYS A 5 -4.43 -10.29 9.53
N LYS A 6 -3.22 -9.85 9.16
CA LYS A 6 -2.87 -8.43 9.02
C LYS A 6 -3.68 -7.78 7.88
N ILE A 7 -3.84 -8.47 6.75
CA ILE A 7 -4.63 -8.00 5.60
C ILE A 7 -6.09 -7.82 5.99
N GLU A 8 -6.72 -8.81 6.64
CA GLU A 8 -8.11 -8.70 7.09
C GLU A 8 -8.32 -7.57 8.10
N THR A 9 -7.35 -7.39 9.03
CA THR A 9 -7.38 -6.26 9.96
C THR A 9 -7.31 -4.92 9.21
N LEU A 10 -6.43 -4.81 8.21
CA LEU A 10 -6.31 -3.60 7.40
C LEU A 10 -7.57 -3.33 6.58
N LYS A 11 -8.19 -4.35 5.97
CA LYS A 11 -9.46 -4.20 5.24
C LYS A 11 -10.55 -3.63 6.15
N PHE A 12 -10.68 -4.16 7.36
CA PHE A 12 -11.63 -3.65 8.36
C PHE A 12 -11.35 -2.20 8.79
N GLN A 13 -10.07 -1.86 9.03
CA GLN A 13 -9.66 -0.49 9.34
C GLN A 13 -9.99 0.47 8.19
N LEU A 14 -9.73 0.06 6.95
CA LEU A 14 -10.03 0.85 5.76
C LEU A 14 -11.53 1.07 5.60
N ASP A 15 -12.34 0.04 5.78
CA ASP A 15 -13.81 0.15 5.74
C ASP A 15 -14.32 1.17 6.75
N SER A 16 -13.83 1.07 8.00
CA SER A 16 -14.16 2.02 9.06
C SER A 16 -13.74 3.44 8.71
N PHE A 17 -12.60 3.60 8.04
CA PHE A 17 -12.04 4.89 7.66
C PHE A 17 -12.85 5.59 6.56
N VAL A 18 -13.44 4.85 5.63
CA VAL A 18 -14.18 5.42 4.47
C VAL A 18 -15.70 5.51 4.67
N VAL A 19 -16.22 5.08 5.83
CA VAL A 19 -17.66 5.12 6.13
C VAL A 19 -18.25 6.49 5.85
N GLY A 20 -19.36 6.52 5.12
CA GLY A 20 -20.11 7.74 4.82
C GLY A 20 -19.62 8.50 3.57
N ASN A 21 -18.55 8.04 2.90
CA ASN A 21 -18.09 8.63 1.64
C ASN A 21 -18.12 7.60 0.51
N THR A 22 -19.19 7.61 -0.31
CA THR A 22 -19.42 6.64 -1.38
C THR A 22 -18.26 6.55 -2.38
N ALA A 23 -17.62 7.67 -2.72
CA ALA A 23 -16.49 7.67 -3.65
C ALA A 23 -15.27 6.95 -3.06
N LEU A 24 -14.98 7.18 -1.77
CA LEU A 24 -13.89 6.50 -1.08
C LEU A 24 -14.20 5.02 -0.81
N VAL A 25 -15.46 4.66 -0.58
CA VAL A 25 -15.89 3.25 -0.47
C VAL A 25 -15.58 2.48 -1.75
N GLN A 26 -15.91 3.04 -2.92
CA GLN A 26 -15.59 2.40 -4.21
C GLN A 26 -14.08 2.22 -4.40
N MET A 27 -13.26 3.19 -3.97
CA MET A 27 -11.80 3.05 -4.01
C MET A 27 -11.30 2.01 -3.01
N ALA A 28 -11.92 1.91 -1.82
CA ALA A 28 -11.58 0.89 -0.85
C ALA A 28 -11.86 -0.53 -1.38
N ASP A 29 -12.90 -0.71 -2.19
CA ASP A 29 -13.18 -2.00 -2.83
C ASP A 29 -12.10 -2.38 -3.86
N ILE A 30 -11.51 -1.40 -4.56
CA ILE A 30 -10.33 -1.62 -5.41
C ILE A 30 -9.15 -2.14 -4.55
N VAL A 31 -8.90 -1.51 -3.41
CA VAL A 31 -7.83 -1.94 -2.48
C VAL A 31 -8.06 -3.38 -1.99
N LYS A 32 -9.30 -3.72 -1.61
CA LYS A 32 -9.64 -5.09 -1.18
C LYS A 32 -9.43 -6.11 -2.29
N ASN A 33 -9.81 -5.76 -3.52
CA ASN A 33 -9.62 -6.63 -4.68
C ASN A 33 -8.13 -6.87 -4.97
N GLU A 34 -7.28 -5.84 -4.86
CA GLU A 34 -5.83 -6.01 -4.98
C GLU A 34 -5.28 -6.95 -3.89
N TRP A 35 -5.77 -6.88 -2.65
CA TRP A 35 -5.38 -7.83 -1.60
C TRP A 35 -5.84 -9.27 -1.88
N ASN A 36 -7.03 -9.46 -2.45
CA ASN A 36 -7.49 -10.80 -2.86
C ASN A 36 -6.62 -11.36 -4.00
N MET A 37 -6.24 -10.52 -4.97
CA MET A 37 -5.35 -10.92 -6.06
C MET A 37 -3.93 -11.26 -5.57
N GLU A 38 -3.45 -10.60 -4.51
CA GLU A 38 -2.21 -11.00 -3.83
C GLU A 38 -2.31 -12.42 -3.27
N GLU A 39 -3.33 -12.72 -2.49
CA GLU A 39 -3.52 -14.04 -1.88
C GLU A 39 -3.65 -15.13 -2.96
N ASP A 40 -4.45 -14.86 -3.99
CA ASP A 40 -4.70 -15.79 -5.10
C ASP A 40 -3.48 -15.99 -6.01
N SER A 41 -2.50 -15.09 -6.00
CA SER A 41 -1.35 -15.14 -6.92
C SER A 41 -0.59 -16.47 -6.85
N THR A 42 -0.48 -17.06 -5.66
CA THR A 42 0.20 -18.37 -5.49
C THR A 42 -0.67 -19.56 -5.86
N LEU A 43 -1.98 -19.37 -5.99
CA LEU A 43 -2.94 -20.41 -6.37
C LEU A 43 -3.11 -20.48 -7.89
N VAL A 44 -3.10 -19.33 -8.57
CA VAL A 44 -3.44 -19.24 -10.01
C VAL A 44 -2.22 -19.17 -10.91
N VAL A 45 -1.08 -18.68 -10.43
CA VAL A 45 0.14 -18.52 -11.24
C VAL A 45 1.04 -19.74 -11.09
N LYS A 46 1.23 -20.48 -12.18
CA LYS A 46 2.03 -21.72 -12.20
C LYS A 46 3.54 -21.49 -11.94
N ASP A 47 4.08 -20.36 -12.39
CA ASP A 47 5.48 -20.02 -12.15
C ASP A 47 5.62 -19.34 -10.79
N ALA A 48 6.30 -20.01 -9.85
CA ALA A 48 6.46 -19.52 -8.48
C ALA A 48 7.12 -18.13 -8.40
N ARG A 49 8.10 -17.82 -9.26
CA ARG A 49 8.77 -16.51 -9.26
C ARG A 49 7.83 -15.40 -9.74
N ARG A 50 7.00 -15.72 -10.74
CA ARG A 50 5.96 -14.79 -11.21
C ARG A 50 4.85 -14.63 -10.20
N ALA A 51 4.51 -15.67 -9.45
CA ALA A 51 3.56 -15.59 -8.35
C ALA A 51 4.04 -14.60 -7.28
N GLU A 52 5.29 -14.72 -6.81
CA GLU A 52 5.84 -13.79 -5.82
C GLU A 52 5.94 -12.35 -6.34
N LEU A 53 6.29 -12.16 -7.61
CA LEU A 53 6.25 -10.84 -8.24
C LEU A 53 4.84 -10.25 -8.24
N ASN A 54 3.83 -11.04 -8.64
CA ASN A 54 2.45 -10.58 -8.65
C ASN A 54 1.97 -10.19 -7.25
N ARG A 55 2.34 -10.96 -6.22
CA ARG A 55 2.04 -10.61 -4.82
C ARG A 55 2.56 -9.22 -4.44
N VAL A 56 3.81 -8.93 -4.78
CA VAL A 56 4.42 -7.60 -4.56
C VAL A 56 3.70 -6.51 -5.36
N LEU A 57 3.40 -6.77 -6.63
CA LEU A 57 2.73 -5.78 -7.49
C LEU A 57 1.32 -5.45 -6.98
N HIS A 58 0.51 -6.45 -6.66
CA HIS A 58 -0.83 -6.25 -6.11
C HIS A 58 -0.81 -5.54 -4.76
N SER A 59 0.10 -5.94 -3.85
CA SER A 59 0.26 -5.25 -2.56
C SER A 59 0.67 -3.79 -2.71
N THR A 60 1.56 -3.48 -3.66
CA THR A 60 2.00 -2.09 -3.89
C THR A 60 0.92 -1.24 -4.52
N ARG A 61 0.06 -1.79 -5.39
CA ARG A 61 -1.13 -1.09 -5.92
C ARG A 61 -2.18 -0.86 -4.84
N ALA A 62 -2.41 -1.84 -3.97
CA ALA A 62 -3.29 -1.71 -2.81
C ALA A 62 -2.83 -0.56 -1.91
N PHE A 63 -1.52 -0.47 -1.67
CA PHE A 63 -0.92 0.61 -0.89
C PHE A 63 -1.01 1.97 -1.58
N ASP A 64 -0.65 2.06 -2.85
CA ASP A 64 -0.71 3.31 -3.63
C ASP A 64 -2.12 3.90 -3.66
N THR A 65 -3.13 3.06 -3.93
CA THR A 65 -4.54 3.44 -3.88
C THR A 65 -4.96 3.82 -2.47
N GLY A 66 -4.46 3.12 -1.46
CA GLY A 66 -4.72 3.41 -0.06
C GLY A 66 -4.20 4.76 0.43
N LEU A 67 -2.97 5.12 0.06
CA LEU A 67 -2.39 6.43 0.34
C LEU A 67 -3.23 7.53 -0.32
N ARG A 68 -3.67 7.29 -1.56
CA ARG A 68 -4.57 8.21 -2.25
C ARG A 68 -5.90 8.38 -1.52
N ILE A 69 -6.55 7.30 -1.09
CA ILE A 69 -7.81 7.36 -0.30
C ILE A 69 -7.63 8.24 0.93
N PHE A 70 -6.52 8.06 1.67
CA PHE A 70 -6.23 8.84 2.86
C PHE A 70 -6.13 10.33 2.55
N LEU A 71 -5.32 10.70 1.54
CA LEU A 71 -5.14 12.09 1.15
C LEU A 71 -6.42 12.72 0.57
N ASP A 72 -7.19 11.96 -0.22
CA ASP A 72 -8.45 12.40 -0.81
C ASP A 72 -9.51 12.68 0.28
N LYS A 73 -9.56 11.88 1.36
CA LYS A 73 -10.46 12.14 2.51
C LYS A 73 -10.21 13.50 3.15
N PHE A 74 -8.95 13.92 3.24
CA PHE A 74 -8.55 15.18 3.86
C PHE A 74 -8.30 16.32 2.86
N GLY A 75 -8.53 16.09 1.55
CA GLY A 75 -8.26 17.08 0.52
C GLY A 75 -6.80 17.56 0.46
N ALA A 76 -5.86 16.69 0.84
CA ALA A 76 -4.45 17.03 1.04
C ALA A 76 -3.54 16.59 -0.13
N ARG A 77 -4.11 15.96 -1.16
CA ARG A 77 -3.38 15.53 -2.35
C ARG A 77 -3.05 16.72 -3.24
N THR A 78 -1.87 16.71 -3.85
CA THR A 78 -1.52 17.65 -4.93
C THR A 78 -1.68 17.04 -6.31
N ASP A 79 -2.18 17.83 -7.26
CA ASP A 79 -2.60 17.37 -8.60
C ASP A 79 -1.46 17.00 -9.55
N THR A 80 -0.22 16.97 -9.09
CA THR A 80 0.96 16.95 -9.97
C THR A 80 1.54 15.57 -10.24
N SER A 81 1.20 14.54 -9.47
CA SER A 81 1.74 13.18 -9.64
C SER A 81 0.94 12.10 -8.89
N HIS A 82 0.90 10.89 -9.45
CA HIS A 82 0.23 9.71 -8.88
C HIS A 82 1.24 8.60 -8.57
N SER A 83 1.99 8.77 -7.48
CA SER A 83 2.94 7.75 -7.03
C SER A 83 3.06 7.71 -5.52
N ILE A 84 3.39 6.53 -4.97
CA ILE A 84 3.73 6.32 -3.56
C ILE A 84 4.67 7.41 -3.03
N THR A 85 5.73 7.76 -3.77
CA THR A 85 6.70 8.77 -3.31
C THR A 85 6.07 10.15 -3.14
N GLU A 86 5.22 10.57 -4.08
CA GLU A 86 4.55 11.88 -3.99
C GLU A 86 3.42 11.87 -2.95
N TYR A 87 2.67 10.77 -2.81
CA TYR A 87 1.70 10.63 -1.72
C TYR A 87 2.36 10.68 -0.34
N VAL A 88 3.50 10.01 -0.18
CA VAL A 88 4.30 10.10 1.06
C VAL A 88 4.75 11.54 1.31
N ARG A 89 5.16 12.26 0.27
CA ARG A 89 5.54 13.67 0.37
C ARG A 89 4.37 14.57 0.77
N ASP A 90 3.18 14.30 0.26
CA ASP A 90 1.95 15.00 0.65
C ASP A 90 1.57 14.71 2.11
N LEU A 91 1.75 13.47 2.58
CA LEU A 91 1.56 13.09 3.99
C LEU A 91 2.56 13.77 4.94
N GLN A 92 3.71 14.20 4.42
CA GLN A 92 4.69 14.99 5.16
C GLN A 92 4.36 16.49 5.19
N ARG A 93 3.27 16.95 4.57
CA ARG A 93 2.83 18.34 4.67
C ARG A 93 1.91 18.50 5.86
N ASN A 94 1.93 19.68 6.46
CA ASN A 94 0.94 20.00 7.49
C ASN A 94 -0.42 20.21 6.81
N ALA A 95 -1.41 19.42 7.20
CA ALA A 95 -2.78 19.51 6.71
C ALA A 95 -3.77 19.41 7.87
N ALA A 96 -4.98 19.94 7.65
CA ALA A 96 -6.07 19.77 8.59
C ALA A 96 -6.53 18.31 8.61
N GLY A 97 -6.92 17.80 9.78
CA GLY A 97 -7.53 16.47 9.92
C GLY A 97 -6.58 15.29 10.18
N PHE A 98 -5.27 15.42 9.99
CA PHE A 98 -4.32 14.36 10.33
C PHE A 98 -2.96 14.87 10.86
N LYS A 99 -2.18 13.97 11.46
CA LYS A 99 -0.82 14.20 11.93
C LYS A 99 0.18 13.98 10.79
N GLN A 100 1.17 14.86 10.68
CA GLN A 100 2.22 14.75 9.68
C GLN A 100 2.98 13.42 9.81
N LEU A 101 3.24 12.76 8.68
CA LEU A 101 4.09 11.58 8.64
C LEU A 101 5.55 11.97 8.93
N SER A 102 6.22 11.21 9.80
CA SER A 102 7.62 11.50 10.14
C SER A 102 8.58 11.27 8.97
N GLY A 103 9.66 12.05 8.93
CA GLY A 103 10.74 11.91 7.94
C GLY A 103 11.32 10.51 7.86
N ASP A 104 11.55 9.88 9.02
CA ASP A 104 12.13 8.54 9.09
C ASP A 104 11.21 7.46 8.52
N VAL A 105 9.89 7.60 8.73
CA VAL A 105 8.93 6.66 8.13
C VAL A 105 8.83 6.87 6.62
N ALA A 106 8.84 8.12 6.16
CA ALA A 106 8.84 8.43 4.73
C ALA A 106 10.06 7.83 4.01
N THR A 107 11.26 7.97 4.59
CA THR A 107 12.49 7.36 4.07
C THR A 107 12.36 5.84 4.02
N ARG A 108 11.87 5.21 5.08
CA ARG A 108 11.68 3.75 5.09
C ARG A 108 10.66 3.26 4.06
N ILE A 109 9.56 3.97 3.84
CA ILE A 109 8.60 3.62 2.77
C ILE A 109 9.28 3.67 1.40
N LYS A 110 10.10 4.69 1.15
CA LYS A 110 10.86 4.80 -0.09
C LYS A 110 11.80 3.61 -0.26
N ASP A 111 12.61 3.31 0.75
CA ASP A 111 13.68 2.31 0.64
C ASP A 111 13.17 0.87 0.67
N GLU A 112 12.18 0.58 1.51
CA GLU A 112 11.70 -0.78 1.76
C GLU A 112 10.53 -1.18 0.85
N VAL A 113 9.81 -0.22 0.27
CA VAL A 113 8.67 -0.49 -0.62
C VAL A 113 8.97 -0.02 -2.03
N THR A 114 9.22 1.27 -2.24
CA THR A 114 9.31 1.85 -3.59
C THR A 114 10.55 1.35 -4.34
N ASN A 115 11.72 1.44 -3.72
CA ASN A 115 12.97 1.00 -4.33
C ASN A 115 12.97 -0.51 -4.58
N LYS A 116 12.49 -1.31 -3.61
CA LYS A 116 12.35 -2.77 -3.75
C LYS A 116 11.44 -3.14 -4.93
N ARG A 117 10.25 -2.52 -5.03
CA ARG A 117 9.34 -2.75 -6.17
C ARG A 117 10.01 -2.37 -7.49
N ASN A 118 10.70 -1.23 -7.53
CA ASN A 118 11.36 -0.74 -8.74
C ASN A 118 12.45 -1.68 -9.25
N THR A 119 13.19 -2.34 -8.35
CA THR A 119 14.16 -3.39 -8.73
C THR A 119 13.49 -4.48 -9.57
N TYR A 120 12.32 -4.96 -9.15
CA TYR A 120 11.62 -6.04 -9.87
C TYR A 120 10.91 -5.56 -11.14
N CYS A 121 10.55 -4.27 -11.25
CA CYS A 121 9.91 -3.71 -12.44
C CYS A 121 10.89 -3.31 -13.54
N HIS A 122 12.13 -2.91 -13.19
CA HIS A 122 13.08 -2.34 -14.15
C HIS A 122 14.27 -3.25 -14.47
N ALA A 123 14.59 -4.24 -13.64
CA ALA A 123 15.64 -5.20 -13.94
C ALA A 123 15.05 -6.44 -14.63
N SER A 124 15.38 -6.62 -15.92
CA SER A 124 14.97 -7.81 -16.67
C SER A 124 15.42 -9.09 -15.97
N GLY A 125 14.50 -10.05 -15.84
CA GLY A 125 14.78 -11.35 -15.22
C GLY A 125 14.93 -11.35 -13.70
N THR A 126 14.69 -10.22 -13.02
CA THR A 126 14.75 -10.16 -11.55
C THR A 126 13.37 -10.41 -10.95
N PHE A 127 13.28 -11.38 -10.05
CA PHE A 127 12.05 -11.74 -9.35
C PHE A 127 12.31 -11.81 -7.85
N PRO A 128 11.36 -11.37 -7.00
CA PRO A 128 11.50 -11.56 -5.57
C PRO A 128 11.47 -13.05 -5.22
N THR A 129 12.30 -13.43 -4.25
CA THR A 129 12.09 -14.66 -3.49
C THR A 129 10.85 -14.50 -2.61
N LYS A 130 10.28 -15.63 -2.15
CA LYS A 130 9.17 -15.61 -1.19
C LYS A 130 9.48 -14.78 0.06
N HIS A 131 10.69 -14.89 0.59
CA HIS A 131 11.11 -14.11 1.76
C HIS A 131 11.11 -12.60 1.49
N GLU A 132 11.60 -12.19 0.32
CA GLU A 132 11.61 -10.78 -0.08
C GLU A 132 10.19 -10.25 -0.35
N ALA A 133 9.33 -11.05 -0.97
CA ALA A 133 7.92 -10.72 -1.15
C ALA A 133 7.24 -10.55 0.21
N ASP A 134 7.33 -11.54 1.09
CA ASP A 134 6.74 -11.48 2.43
C ASP A 134 7.28 -10.30 3.26
N PHE A 135 8.55 -9.94 3.10
CA PHE A 135 9.14 -8.75 3.71
C PHE A 135 8.46 -7.47 3.20
N VAL A 136 8.42 -7.25 1.88
CA VAL A 136 7.82 -6.04 1.28
C VAL A 136 6.35 -5.92 1.67
N ILE A 137 5.59 -7.01 1.60
CA ILE A 137 4.16 -7.05 1.96
C ILE A 137 3.98 -6.73 3.44
N SER A 138 4.81 -7.30 4.32
CA SER A 138 4.77 -6.99 5.75
C SER A 138 5.03 -5.50 6.02
N ARG A 139 6.01 -4.89 5.34
CA ARG A 139 6.31 -3.46 5.47
C ARG A 139 5.14 -2.61 4.99
N ILE A 140 4.54 -2.94 3.84
CA ILE A 140 3.35 -2.26 3.32
C ILE A 140 2.23 -2.26 4.34
N LEU A 141 1.90 -3.42 4.91
CA LEU A 141 0.82 -3.54 5.89
C LEU A 141 1.08 -2.67 7.13
N GLU A 142 2.32 -2.65 7.62
CA GLU A 142 2.71 -1.82 8.77
C GLU A 142 2.61 -0.32 8.46
N TYR A 143 3.10 0.11 7.30
CA TYR A 143 3.03 1.52 6.90
C TYR A 143 1.61 1.97 6.58
N TYR A 144 0.79 1.10 5.98
CA TYR A 144 -0.59 1.43 5.69
C TYR A 144 -1.41 1.57 6.99
N THR A 145 -1.29 0.64 7.94
CA THR A 145 -1.93 0.79 9.25
C THR A 145 -1.45 2.06 9.98
N LEU A 146 -0.15 2.38 9.89
CA LEU A 146 0.39 3.61 10.46
C LEU A 146 -0.26 4.86 9.83
N VAL A 147 -0.36 4.90 8.50
CA VAL A 147 -0.96 6.02 7.77
C VAL A 147 -2.42 6.20 8.16
N LEU A 148 -3.21 5.13 8.20
CA LEU A 148 -4.61 5.21 8.66
C LEU A 148 -4.71 5.74 10.09
N GLY A 149 -3.73 5.43 10.95
CA GLY A 149 -3.64 5.94 12.32
C GLY A 149 -3.16 7.39 12.46
N LEU A 150 -2.88 8.10 11.36
CA LEU A 150 -2.55 9.53 11.41
C LEU A 150 -3.78 10.43 11.57
N GLU A 151 -4.99 9.92 11.33
CA GLU A 151 -6.25 10.63 11.57
C GLU A 151 -6.29 11.18 13.02
N LYS A 152 -6.75 12.44 13.16
CA LYS A 152 -6.83 13.16 14.44
C LYS A 152 -8.12 12.89 15.19
#